data_AF-A0A917ECF8-F1
#
_entry.id   AF-A0A917ECF8-F1
#
_cell.length_a   1.000
_cell.length_b   1.000
_cell.length_c   1.000
_cell.angle_alpha   90.00
_cell.angle_beta   90.00
_cell.angle_gamma   90.00
#
_symmetry.space_group_name_H-M   'P 1'
#
loop_
_entity.id
_entity.type
_entity.pdbx_description
1 polymer ?
#
loop_
_entity_poly.entity_id
_entity_poly.type
_entity_poly.pdbx_seq_one_letter_code
_entity_poly.pdbx_strand_id
1 'polypeptide(L)'
;MLTFERHCPDYCREAAGLAGLVLCAGGFATLLEYPGSPVNEAIASMPARCFVLGAVMAIFVTALVYLLWGKRTGAHINPAVTWSSYRLGRIGSWDTLFYTVFRCVGAVFAPPLLL
;
A
#
# COMPACT_ATOMS: atom_id res chain seq x y z
N MET A 1 7.47 -6.42 -25.01
CA MET A 1 8.27 -5.22 -24.68
C MET A 1 7.45 -3.93 -24.84
N LEU A 2 6.70 -3.74 -25.93
CA LEU A 2 5.80 -2.58 -26.14
C LEU A 2 4.75 -2.32 -25.02
N THR A 3 4.30 -3.37 -24.32
CA THR A 3 3.38 -3.25 -23.17
C THR A 3 4.06 -2.66 -21.93
N PHE A 4 5.32 -2.99 -21.70
CA PHE A 4 6.06 -2.52 -20.52
C PHE A 4 6.32 -1.01 -20.59
N GLU A 5 6.80 -0.51 -21.72
CA GLU A 5 7.10 0.92 -21.87
C GLU A 5 5.85 1.81 -21.75
N ARG A 6 4.70 1.32 -22.21
CA ARG A 6 3.43 2.04 -22.09
C ARG A 6 2.86 2.05 -20.67
N HIS A 7 3.00 0.96 -19.92
CA HIS A 7 2.44 0.82 -18.57
C HIS A 7 3.45 1.06 -17.44
N CYS A 8 4.72 1.31 -17.76
CA CYS A 8 5.77 1.60 -16.77
C CYS A 8 5.37 2.71 -15.77
N PRO A 9 4.76 3.83 -16.18
CA PRO A 9 4.27 4.83 -15.24
C PRO A 9 3.23 4.27 -14.26
N ASP A 10 2.37 3.35 -14.69
CA ASP A 10 1.32 2.76 -13.88
C ASP A 10 1.92 1.75 -12.88
N TYR A 11 2.96 1.00 -13.26
CA TYR A 11 3.70 0.13 -12.33
C TYR A 11 4.41 0.95 -11.23
N CYS A 12 5.04 2.07 -11.59
CA CYS A 12 5.68 2.97 -10.61
C CYS A 12 4.65 3.56 -9.63
N ARG A 13 3.44 3.90 -10.08
CA ARG A 13 2.37 4.41 -9.21
C ARG A 13 1.87 3.34 -8.23
N GLU A 14 1.78 2.09 -8.67
CA GLU A 14 1.43 0.98 -7.79
C GLU A 14 2.54 0.65 -6.78
N ALA A 15 3.81 0.78 -7.19
CA ALA A 15 4.94 0.73 -6.26
C ALA A 15 4.86 1.84 -5.21
N ALA A 16 4.63 3.09 -5.65
CA ALA A 16 4.50 4.24 -4.76
C ALA A 16 3.28 4.13 -3.83
N GLY A 17 2.16 3.62 -4.32
CA GLY A 17 0.96 3.40 -3.51
C GLY A 17 1.20 2.37 -2.41
N LEU A 18 1.88 1.26 -2.72
CA LEU A 18 2.23 0.26 -1.72
C LEU A 18 3.32 0.76 -0.76
N ALA A 19 4.33 1.48 -1.26
CA ALA A 19 5.33 2.11 -0.40
C ALA A 19 4.66 3.07 0.60
N GLY A 20 3.77 3.94 0.12
CA GLY A 20 2.98 4.84 0.97
C GLY A 20 2.13 4.10 2.00
N LEU A 21 1.51 2.97 1.62
CA LEU A 21 0.75 2.14 2.55
C LEU A 21 1.64 1.58 3.66
N VAL A 22 2.83 1.08 3.32
CA VAL A 22 3.80 0.55 4.30
C VAL A 22 4.34 1.65 5.21
N LEU A 23 4.67 2.83 4.67
CA LEU A 23 5.11 3.98 5.47
C LEU A 23 4.02 4.44 6.43
N CYS A 24 2.78 4.53 5.96
CA CYS A 24 1.63 4.92 6.76
C CYS A 24 1.38 3.88 7.86
N ALA A 25 1.31 2.60 7.51
CA ALA A 25 1.08 1.52 8.47
C ALA A 25 2.21 1.46 9.51
N GLY A 26 3.47 1.40 9.08
CA GLY A 26 4.62 1.32 9.96
C GLY A 26 4.79 2.56 10.83
N GLY A 27 4.64 3.75 10.26
CA GLY A 27 4.76 5.01 10.99
C GLY A 27 3.68 5.18 12.06
N PHE A 28 2.41 4.97 11.70
CA PHE A 28 1.31 5.08 12.67
C PHE A 28 1.30 3.93 13.68
N ALA A 29 1.67 2.71 13.28
CA ALA A 29 1.84 1.61 14.22
C ALA A 29 2.98 1.90 15.21
N THR A 30 4.09 2.49 14.75
CA THR A 30 5.18 2.91 15.64
C THR A 30 4.71 4.00 16.59
N LEU A 31 4.02 5.03 16.09
CA LEU A 31 3.44 6.07 16.93
C LEU A 31 2.45 5.50 17.96
N LEU A 32 1.58 4.58 17.58
CA LEU A 32 0.54 4.08 18.46
C LEU A 32 1.06 2.99 19.41
N GLU A 33 1.89 2.07 18.97
CA GLU A 33 2.24 0.84 19.72
C GLU A 33 3.65 0.82 20.30
N TYR A 34 4.56 1.73 19.90
CA TYR A 34 5.89 1.77 20.52
C TYR A 34 5.77 2.21 21.99
N PRO A 35 6.29 1.43 22.96
CA PRO A 35 6.14 1.75 24.38
C PRO A 35 6.74 3.09 24.82
N GLY A 36 7.75 3.59 24.09
CA GLY A 36 8.34 4.92 24.34
C GLY A 36 7.70 6.05 23.53
N SER A 37 6.58 5.81 22.85
CA SER A 37 5.87 6.84 22.10
C SER A 37 4.93 7.62 23.02
N PRO A 38 4.93 8.97 22.95
CA PRO A 38 3.99 9.78 23.74
C PRO A 38 2.52 9.50 23.38
N VAL A 39 2.24 9.01 22.17
CA VAL A 39 0.87 8.67 21.76
C VAL A 39 0.43 7.34 22.37
N ASN A 40 1.35 6.37 22.53
CA ASN A 40 1.06 5.13 23.24
C ASN A 40 0.76 5.41 24.72
N GLU A 41 1.55 6.27 25.36
CA GLU A 41 1.34 6.72 26.74
C GLU A 41 0.01 7.46 26.91
N ALA A 42 -0.35 8.32 25.96
CA ALA A 42 -1.61 9.07 25.99
C ALA A 42 -2.85 8.18 25.77
N ILE A 43 -2.74 7.08 25.02
CA ILE A 43 -3.83 6.16 24.71
C ILE A 43 -3.51 4.78 25.28
N ALA A 44 -3.72 4.59 26.59
CA ALA A 44 -3.39 3.35 27.28
C ALA A 44 -4.16 2.11 26.75
N SER A 45 -5.36 2.29 26.21
CA SER A 45 -6.21 1.18 25.77
C SER A 45 -5.81 0.65 24.38
N MET A 46 -5.28 -0.58 24.35
CA MET A 46 -4.94 -1.28 23.11
C MET A 46 -6.10 -1.32 22.09
N PRO A 47 -7.37 -1.61 22.47
CA PRO A 47 -8.46 -1.60 21.49
C PRO A 47 -8.69 -0.24 20.84
N ALA A 48 -8.50 0.86 21.57
CA ALA A 48 -8.67 2.20 21.00
C ALA A 48 -7.54 2.51 20.01
N ARG A 49 -6.30 2.14 20.33
CA ARG A 49 -5.17 2.30 19.39
C ARG A 49 -5.34 1.47 18.12
N CYS A 50 -5.79 0.22 18.25
CA CYS A 50 -6.16 -0.62 17.10
C CYS A 50 -7.27 0.03 16.25
N PHE A 51 -8.30 0.60 16.88
CA PHE A 51 -9.37 1.30 16.16
C PHE A 51 -8.84 2.53 15.42
N VAL A 52 -8.00 3.34 16.06
CA VAL A 52 -7.36 4.51 15.45
C VAL A 52 -6.49 4.10 14.27
N LEU A 53 -5.63 3.09 14.44
CA LEU A 53 -4.79 2.57 13.35
C LEU A 53 -5.65 2.08 12.18
N GLY A 54 -6.71 1.31 12.47
CA GLY A 54 -7.66 0.84 11.47
C GLY A 54 -8.34 1.99 10.72
N ALA A 55 -8.75 3.05 11.41
CA ALA A 55 -9.34 4.24 10.80
C ALA A 55 -8.35 4.97 9.89
N VAL A 56 -7.10 5.16 10.34
CA VAL A 56 -6.03 5.76 9.53
C VAL A 56 -5.78 4.93 8.26
N MET A 57 -5.72 3.61 8.37
CA MET A 57 -5.56 2.72 7.22
C MET A 57 -6.74 2.78 6.27
N ALA A 58 -7.97 2.78 6.78
CA ALA A 58 -9.17 2.87 5.96
C ALA A 58 -9.20 4.19 5.16
N ILE A 59 -8.87 5.32 5.81
CA ILE A 59 -8.79 6.64 5.16
C ILE A 59 -7.70 6.63 4.07
N PHE A 60 -6.52 6.10 4.40
CA PHE A 60 -5.39 6.08 3.47
C PHE A 60 -5.67 5.23 2.22
N VAL A 61 -6.22 4.03 2.40
CA VAL A 61 -6.62 3.15 1.29
C VAL A 61 -7.72 3.80 0.46
N THR A 62 -8.72 4.43 1.10
CA THR A 62 -9.79 5.16 0.41
C THR A 62 -9.22 6.29 -0.46
N ALA A 63 -8.28 7.07 0.08
CA ALA A 63 -7.62 8.13 -0.67
C ALA A 63 -6.83 7.59 -1.87
N LEU A 64 -6.10 6.48 -1.69
CA LEU A 64 -5.37 5.81 -2.78
C LEU A 64 -6.30 5.36 -3.91
N VAL A 65 -7.43 4.74 -3.55
CA VAL A 65 -8.41 4.21 -4.51
C VAL A 65 -9.14 5.34 -5.25
N TYR A 66 -9.65 6.34 -4.54
CA TYR A 66 -10.55 7.34 -5.14
C TYR A 66 -9.87 8.61 -5.63
N LEU A 67 -8.83 9.09 -4.93
CA LEU A 67 -8.25 10.41 -5.17
C LEU A 67 -6.95 10.36 -5.96
N LEU A 68 -6.15 9.30 -5.78
CA LEU A 68 -4.83 9.22 -6.39
C LEU A 68 -4.88 8.48 -7.73
N TRP A 69 -4.79 7.15 -7.71
CA TRP A 69 -4.50 6.40 -8.93
C TRP A 69 -5.38 5.17 -9.14
N GLY A 70 -6.38 4.94 -8.28
CA GLY A 70 -7.20 3.73 -8.37
C GLY A 70 -8.04 3.62 -9.62
N LYS A 71 -8.61 4.72 -10.12
CA LYS A 71 -9.31 4.71 -11.43
C LYS A 71 -8.41 4.40 -12.62
N ARG A 72 -7.09 4.59 -12.48
CA ARG A 72 -6.11 4.43 -13.56
C ARG A 72 -5.43 3.05 -13.52
N THR A 73 -5.01 2.62 -12.34
CA THR A 73 -4.22 1.39 -12.12
C THR A 73 -5.07 0.21 -11.63
N GLY A 74 -6.33 0.46 -11.25
CA GLY A 74 -7.16 -0.48 -10.51
C GLY A 74 -6.93 -0.46 -9.00
N ALA A 75 -5.89 0.25 -8.51
CA ALA A 75 -5.48 0.33 -7.11
C ALA A 75 -5.51 -1.03 -6.42
N HIS A 76 -4.89 -2.05 -7.03
CA HIS A 76 -4.94 -3.35 -6.37
C HIS A 76 -4.09 -3.34 -5.09
N ILE A 77 -2.97 -2.58 -5.06
CA ILE A 77 -2.10 -2.29 -3.90
C ILE A 77 -1.65 -3.57 -3.14
N ASN A 78 -1.90 -4.74 -3.71
CA ASN A 78 -1.71 -6.04 -3.09
C ASN A 78 -1.54 -7.08 -4.22
N PRO A 79 -0.46 -7.86 -4.22
CA PRO A 79 -0.26 -8.93 -5.20
C PRO A 79 -1.45 -9.88 -5.29
N ALA A 80 -2.07 -10.30 -4.18
CA ALA A 80 -3.19 -11.23 -4.18
C ALA A 80 -4.40 -10.68 -4.98
N VAL A 81 -4.68 -9.38 -4.86
CA VAL A 81 -5.76 -8.73 -5.61
C VAL A 81 -5.41 -8.66 -7.10
N THR A 82 -4.15 -8.39 -7.46
CA THR A 82 -3.67 -8.50 -8.85
C THR A 82 -3.85 -9.90 -9.42
N TRP A 83 -3.42 -10.93 -8.70
CA TRP A 83 -3.56 -12.32 -9.14
C TRP A 83 -5.02 -12.75 -9.26
N SER A 84 -5.90 -12.22 -8.40
CA SER A 84 -7.36 -12.42 -8.50
C SER A 84 -7.93 -11.76 -9.77
N SER A 85 -7.52 -10.53 -10.08
CA SER A 85 -7.89 -9.83 -11.33
C SER A 85 -7.37 -10.56 -12.57
N TYR A 86 -6.18 -11.16 -12.50
CA TYR A 86 -5.64 -12.00 -13.58
C TYR A 86 -6.50 -13.25 -13.80
N ARG A 87 -6.89 -13.94 -12.72
CA ARG A 87 -7.79 -15.10 -12.78
C ARG A 87 -9.15 -14.76 -13.39
N LEU A 88 -9.63 -13.54 -13.20
CA LEU A 88 -10.87 -13.03 -13.78
C LEU A 88 -10.72 -12.51 -15.22
N GLY A 89 -9.52 -12.62 -15.83
CA GLY A 89 -9.27 -12.15 -17.20
C GLY A 89 -9.26 -10.62 -17.35
N ARG A 90 -9.15 -9.86 -16.25
CA ARG A 90 -9.21 -8.39 -16.25
C ARG A 90 -7.86 -7.73 -16.56
N ILE A 91 -6.76 -8.46 -16.39
CA ILE A 91 -5.40 -7.98 -16.65
C ILE A 91 -4.60 -9.03 -17.42
N GLY A 92 -3.65 -8.58 -18.24
CA GLY A 92 -2.74 -9.47 -18.96
C GLY A 92 -1.73 -10.15 -18.04
N SER A 93 -1.20 -11.31 -18.44
CA SER A 93 -0.19 -12.07 -17.69
C SER A 93 1.10 -11.28 -17.47
N TRP A 94 1.58 -10.53 -18.47
CA TRP A 94 2.77 -9.69 -18.33
C TRP A 94 2.55 -8.51 -17.38
N ASP A 95 1.41 -7.84 -17.46
CA ASP A 95 1.07 -6.77 -16.52
C ASP A 95 0.97 -7.31 -15.09
N THR A 96 0.39 -8.49 -14.90
CA THR A 96 0.31 -9.17 -13.60
C THR A 96 1.69 -9.36 -12.98
N LEU A 97 2.65 -9.83 -13.77
CA LEU A 97 4.03 -10.03 -13.34
C LEU A 97 4.68 -8.69 -12.95
N PHE A 98 4.63 -7.68 -13.83
CA PHE A 98 5.27 -6.39 -13.58
C PHE A 98 4.65 -5.64 -12.41
N TYR A 99 3.31 -5.60 -12.30
CA TYR A 99 2.63 -5.04 -11.13
C TYR A 99 3.08 -5.73 -9.83
N THR A 100 3.24 -7.06 -9.85
CA THR A 100 3.70 -7.80 -8.67
C THR A 100 5.12 -7.41 -8.29
N VAL A 101 6.05 -7.39 -9.25
CA VAL A 101 7.47 -7.04 -9.01
C VAL A 101 7.60 -5.61 -8.48
N PHE A 102 6.99 -4.63 -9.14
CA PHE A 102 7.08 -3.22 -8.74
C PHE A 102 6.47 -2.97 -7.36
N ARG A 103 5.41 -3.69 -7.00
CA ARG A 103 4.86 -3.66 -5.64
C ARG A 103 5.83 -4.24 -4.62
N CYS A 104 6.43 -5.39 -4.90
CA CYS A 104 7.45 -5.95 -3.99
C CYS A 104 8.60 -4.95 -3.77
N VAL A 105 9.04 -4.26 -4.83
CA VAL A 105 10.02 -3.16 -4.73
C VAL A 105 9.50 -2.08 -3.77
N GLY A 106 8.31 -1.53 -3.99
CA GLY A 106 7.73 -0.52 -3.10
C GLY A 106 7.64 -0.96 -1.63
N ALA A 107 7.25 -2.21 -1.39
CA ALA A 107 7.14 -2.78 -0.04
C ALA A 107 8.49 -3.01 0.65
N VAL A 108 9.54 -3.37 -0.11
CA VAL A 108 10.87 -3.63 0.45
C VAL A 108 11.62 -2.35 0.77
N PHE A 109 11.49 -1.32 -0.07
CA PHE A 109 12.22 -0.06 0.10
C PHE A 109 11.56 0.92 1.07
N ALA A 110 10.27 0.75 1.39
CA ALA A 110 9.57 1.65 2.30
C ALA A 110 10.00 1.53 3.78
N PRO A 111 10.08 0.35 4.41
CA PRO A 111 10.39 0.24 5.84
C PRO A 111 11.71 0.90 6.27
N PRO A 112 12.83 0.80 5.51
CA PRO A 112 14.07 1.48 5.87
C PRO A 112 13.97 3.00 5.96
N LEU A 113 12.94 3.64 5.38
CA LEU A 113 12.73 5.08 5.46
C LEU A 113 12.09 5.52 6.79
N LEU A 114 11.71 4.57 7.64
CA LEU A 114 11.16 4.82 8.99
C LEU A 114 12.21 4.69 10.10
N LEU A 115 13.45 4.34 9.76
CA LEU A 115 14.59 4.19 10.67
C LEU A 115 15.42 5.48 10.73
#